data_AF-A0A535IEG1-F1
#
_entry.id   AF-A0A535IEG1-F1
#
_cell.length_a   1.000
_cell.length_b   1.000
_cell.length_c   1.000
_cell.angle_alpha   90.00
_cell.angle_beta   90.00
_cell.angle_gamma   90.00
#
_symmetry.space_group_name_H-M   'P 1'
#
loop_
_entity.id
_entity.type
_entity.pdbx_description
1 polymer ?
#
loop_
_entity_poly.entity_id
_entity_poly.type
_entity_poly.pdbx_seq_one_letter_code
_entity_poly.pdbx_strand_id
1 'polypeptide(L)'
;MALLIVSIFAQGSGTLNVVDLAGSSGVAADSTQGRLEIWSRALYAIQDFPFTGMGLNTFRTVVHLLYPLFIIPPGLDIAHAHNEFLQAALDLGLPGLVAFLALYLTTFWMLRELWESPATMGIERALWRTIILGLTGGLLAHAVFGLTDAIAFGARPGVLFWMLLALTTGLFLQVPKAQVRG
;
A
#
# COMPACT_ATOMS: atom_id res chain seq x y z
N MET A 1 -1.53 -37.01 -1.77
CA MET A 1 -2.07 -37.04 -3.14
C MET A 1 -2.88 -35.76 -3.33
N ALA A 2 -2.26 -34.59 -3.55
CA ALA A 2 -1.63 -34.15 -4.80
C ALA A 2 -2.62 -34.18 -5.97
N LEU A 3 -3.45 -33.14 -6.07
CA LEU A 3 -4.14 -32.77 -7.31
C LEU A 3 -3.84 -31.29 -7.56
N LEU A 4 -2.67 -31.06 -8.13
CA LEU A 4 -2.28 -29.84 -8.81
C LEU A 4 -1.57 -30.30 -10.09
N ILE A 5 -1.94 -29.66 -11.20
CA ILE A 5 -1.24 -29.65 -12.50
C ILE A 5 -1.48 -30.90 -13.36
N VAL A 6 -2.25 -30.72 -14.43
CA VAL A 6 -1.81 -30.75 -15.85
C VAL A 6 -3.07 -30.79 -16.70
N SER A 7 -3.38 -29.68 -17.35
CA SER A 7 -4.20 -29.68 -18.56
C SER A 7 -3.60 -28.66 -19.52
N ILE A 8 -2.44 -29.04 -20.04
CA ILE A 8 -1.90 -28.49 -21.28
C ILE A 8 -1.85 -29.69 -22.22
N PHE A 9 -2.71 -29.71 -23.23
CA PHE A 9 -2.46 -30.14 -24.62
C PHE A 9 -3.80 -30.30 -25.34
N ALA A 10 -4.23 -29.21 -26.00
CA ALA A 10 -5.09 -29.28 -27.17
C ALA A 10 -4.70 -28.11 -28.07
N GLN A 11 -3.71 -28.32 -28.94
CA GLN A 11 -3.50 -27.44 -30.09
C GLN A 11 -4.43 -27.91 -31.20
N GLY A 12 -5.36 -27.04 -31.61
CA GLY A 12 -6.29 -27.30 -32.70
C GLY A 12 -7.15 -26.09 -33.03
N SER A 13 -6.72 -25.34 -34.06
CA SER A 13 -7.48 -24.42 -34.90
C SER A 13 -8.17 -23.19 -34.27
N GLY A 14 -7.59 -22.01 -34.56
CA GLY A 14 -8.35 -20.93 -35.18
C GLY A 14 -9.40 -20.23 -34.31
N THR A 15 -8.99 -19.64 -33.20
CA THR A 15 -9.59 -18.44 -32.58
C THR A 15 -8.60 -18.00 -31.50
N LEU A 16 -7.92 -16.87 -31.68
CA LEU A 16 -7.27 -16.21 -30.55
C LEU A 16 -8.42 -15.77 -29.63
N ASN A 17 -8.74 -16.59 -28.64
CA ASN A 17 -9.85 -16.32 -27.76
C ASN A 17 -9.59 -14.99 -27.06
N VAL A 18 -10.59 -14.10 -27.06
CA VAL A 18 -10.53 -12.81 -26.32
C VAL A 18 -10.13 -13.04 -24.87
N VAL A 19 -10.44 -14.22 -24.32
CA VAL A 19 -10.04 -14.70 -22.99
C VAL A 19 -8.52 -14.91 -22.85
N ASP A 20 -7.83 -15.44 -23.87
CA ASP A 20 -6.37 -15.62 -23.85
C ASP A 20 -5.63 -14.28 -24.02
N LEU A 21 -6.19 -13.37 -24.82
CA LEU A 21 -5.68 -12.00 -24.91
C LEU A 21 -5.91 -11.23 -23.62
N ALA A 22 -7.11 -11.29 -23.03
CA ALA A 22 -7.40 -10.65 -21.75
C ALA A 22 -6.53 -11.22 -20.62
N GLY A 23 -6.32 -12.54 -20.60
CA GLY A 23 -5.43 -13.22 -19.65
C GLY A 23 -3.98 -12.78 -19.79
N SER A 24 -3.43 -12.74 -21.00
CA SER A 24 -2.06 -12.25 -21.24
C SER A 24 -1.90 -10.75 -20.96
N SER A 25 -2.95 -9.96 -21.18
CA SER A 25 -2.98 -8.52 -20.88
C SER A 25 -3.00 -8.23 -19.39
N GLY A 26 -3.80 -8.96 -18.61
CA GLY A 26 -3.81 -8.86 -17.14
C GLY A 26 -2.45 -9.21 -16.54
N VAL A 27 -1.82 -10.27 -17.04
CA VAL A 27 -0.45 -10.66 -16.66
C VAL A 27 0.56 -9.55 -16.97
N ALA A 28 0.38 -8.79 -18.05
CA ALA A 28 1.26 -7.67 -18.39
C ALA A 28 1.15 -6.51 -17.39
N ALA A 29 -0.05 -6.12 -16.95
CA ALA A 29 -0.23 -5.05 -15.96
C ALA A 29 0.30 -5.43 -14.56
N ASP A 30 0.12 -6.70 -14.18
CA ASP A 30 0.62 -7.20 -12.89
C ASP A 30 2.14 -7.45 -12.88
N SER A 31 2.77 -7.52 -14.06
CA SER A 31 4.22 -7.70 -14.19
C SER A 31 5.01 -6.51 -13.62
N THR A 32 6.26 -6.75 -13.22
CA THR A 32 7.16 -5.68 -12.78
C THR A 32 7.31 -4.57 -13.82
N GLN A 33 7.34 -4.94 -15.11
CA GLN A 33 7.47 -3.96 -16.19
C GLN A 33 6.20 -3.12 -16.36
N GLY A 34 5.03 -3.73 -16.23
CA GLY A 34 3.74 -3.04 -16.21
C GLY A 34 3.63 -2.06 -15.04
N ARG A 35 4.03 -2.49 -13.83
CA ARG A 35 4.06 -1.63 -12.64
C ARG A 35 4.98 -0.41 -12.83
N LEU A 36 6.17 -0.60 -13.39
CA LEU A 36 7.09 0.51 -13.68
C LEU A 36 6.49 1.50 -14.69
N GLU A 37 5.80 1.01 -15.72
CA GLU A 37 5.07 1.88 -16.64
C GLU A 37 3.95 2.64 -15.91
N ILE A 38 3.13 1.96 -15.12
CA ILE A 38 2.05 2.58 -14.33
C ILE A 38 2.63 3.67 -13.41
N TRP A 39 3.74 3.40 -12.72
CA TRP A 39 4.38 4.37 -11.83
C TRP A 39 4.90 5.58 -12.59
N SER A 40 5.46 5.39 -13.79
CA SER A 40 5.86 6.52 -14.63
C SER A 40 4.66 7.43 -14.96
N ARG A 41 3.47 6.85 -15.20
CA ARG A 41 2.25 7.63 -15.50
C ARG A 41 1.67 8.28 -14.26
N ALA A 42 1.73 7.59 -13.13
CA ALA A 42 1.38 8.17 -11.85
C ALA A 42 2.22 9.41 -11.54
N LEU A 43 3.53 9.38 -11.80
CA LEU A 43 4.39 10.54 -11.59
C LEU A 43 4.03 11.73 -12.47
N TYR A 44 3.71 11.52 -13.76
CA TYR A 44 3.20 12.59 -14.62
C TYR A 44 1.87 13.15 -14.10
N ALA A 45 0.95 12.27 -13.69
CA ALA A 45 -0.33 12.70 -13.15
C ALA A 45 -0.21 13.49 -11.84
N ILE A 46 0.72 13.12 -10.96
CA ILE A 46 1.02 13.88 -9.74
C ILE A 46 1.59 15.27 -10.08
N GLN A 47 2.37 15.39 -11.15
CA GLN A 47 2.89 16.69 -11.61
C GLN A 47 1.78 17.60 -12.13
N ASP A 48 0.77 17.04 -12.79
CA ASP A 48 -0.38 17.79 -13.32
C ASP A 48 -1.38 18.18 -12.21
N PHE A 49 -1.51 17.36 -11.16
CA PHE A 49 -2.46 17.58 -10.05
C PHE A 49 -1.81 17.53 -8.65
N PRO A 50 -0.78 18.36 -8.36
CA PRO A 50 0.07 18.17 -7.18
C PRO A 50 -0.62 18.51 -5.85
N PHE A 51 -1.61 19.41 -5.83
CA PHE A 51 -2.20 19.89 -4.58
C PHE A 51 -3.43 19.12 -4.13
N THR A 52 -4.35 18.85 -5.06
CA THR A 52 -5.62 18.17 -4.77
C THR A 52 -5.59 16.69 -5.12
N GLY A 53 -4.62 16.28 -5.93
CA GLY A 53 -4.72 15.05 -6.68
C GLY A 53 -5.77 15.17 -7.79
N MET A 54 -5.94 14.07 -8.52
CA MET A 54 -6.96 13.88 -9.54
C MET A 54 -8.30 13.41 -8.95
N GLY A 55 -8.34 13.08 -7.65
CA GLY A 55 -9.53 12.64 -6.92
C GLY A 55 -9.60 11.12 -6.76
N LEU A 56 -10.32 10.67 -5.73
CA LEU A 56 -10.40 9.27 -5.34
C LEU A 56 -10.82 8.35 -6.49
N ASN A 57 -10.03 7.32 -6.75
CA ASN A 57 -10.33 6.25 -7.73
C ASN A 57 -10.46 6.77 -9.18
N THR A 58 -9.96 7.97 -9.47
CA THR A 58 -10.03 8.55 -10.83
C THR A 58 -8.90 8.08 -11.73
N PHE A 59 -7.75 7.69 -11.15
CA PHE A 59 -6.56 7.26 -11.88
C PHE A 59 -6.87 6.14 -12.90
N ARG A 60 -7.65 5.15 -12.47
CA ARG A 60 -8.14 4.03 -13.29
C ARG A 60 -8.75 4.46 -14.63
N THR A 61 -9.45 5.58 -14.68
CA THR A 61 -10.08 6.09 -15.90
C THR A 61 -9.16 7.04 -16.65
N VAL A 62 -8.56 7.99 -15.94
CA VAL A 62 -7.81 9.09 -16.53
C VAL A 62 -6.47 8.63 -17.13
N VAL A 63 -5.86 7.56 -16.58
CA VAL A 63 -4.59 7.02 -17.09
C VAL A 63 -4.67 6.69 -18.58
N HIS A 64 -5.77 6.09 -19.03
CA HIS A 64 -5.97 5.73 -20.43
C HIS A 64 -6.26 6.92 -21.36
N LEU A 65 -6.68 8.06 -20.80
CA LEU A 65 -7.08 9.24 -21.57
C LEU A 65 -5.92 10.23 -21.76
N LEU A 66 -5.15 10.46 -20.69
CA LEU A 66 -4.14 11.52 -20.66
C LEU A 66 -2.70 11.00 -20.68
N TYR A 67 -2.48 9.72 -20.32
CA TYR A 67 -1.13 9.18 -20.13
C TYR A 67 -0.95 7.87 -20.95
N PRO A 68 -0.64 7.98 -22.27
CA PRO A 68 -0.75 6.85 -23.22
C PRO A 68 0.18 5.68 -22.93
N LEU A 69 -0.35 4.52 -22.53
CA LEU A 69 0.43 3.31 -22.19
C LEU A 69 0.95 2.57 -23.42
N PHE A 70 2.10 1.90 -23.30
CA PHE A 70 2.79 1.20 -24.38
C PHE A 70 2.88 -0.31 -24.16
N ILE A 71 3.06 -0.75 -22.91
CA ILE A 71 3.16 -2.18 -22.55
C ILE A 71 1.78 -2.71 -22.21
N ILE A 72 0.99 -1.90 -21.50
CA ILE A 72 -0.38 -2.26 -21.12
C ILE A 72 -1.34 -1.85 -22.25
N PRO A 73 -2.12 -2.78 -22.83
CA PRO A 73 -3.00 -2.48 -23.93
C PRO A 73 -4.14 -1.52 -23.52
N PRO A 74 -4.63 -0.69 -24.45
CA PRO A 74 -5.79 0.16 -24.21
C PRO A 74 -7.03 -0.66 -23.83
N GLY A 75 -7.80 -0.17 -22.85
CA GLY A 75 -9.04 -0.82 -22.40
C GLY A 75 -8.85 -1.90 -21.32
N LEU A 76 -7.62 -2.25 -20.95
CA LEU A 76 -7.37 -3.01 -19.73
C LEU A 76 -7.52 -2.10 -18.52
N ASP A 77 -8.38 -2.49 -17.59
CA ASP A 77 -8.67 -1.74 -16.38
C ASP A 77 -7.49 -1.73 -15.39
N ILE A 78 -6.81 -0.58 -15.26
CA ILE A 78 -5.72 -0.41 -14.28
C ILE A 78 -6.33 0.07 -12.97
N ALA A 79 -6.52 -0.88 -12.05
CA ALA A 79 -7.28 -0.64 -10.84
C ALA A 79 -6.71 0.49 -9.96
N HIS A 80 -5.38 0.54 -9.86
CA HIS A 80 -4.64 1.39 -8.95
C HIS A 80 -3.15 1.41 -9.37
N ALA A 81 -2.38 2.32 -8.79
CA ALA A 81 -0.97 2.49 -9.10
C ALA A 81 -0.05 1.33 -8.67
N HIS A 82 -0.56 0.29 -8.00
CA HIS A 82 0.25 -0.77 -7.36
C HIS A 82 1.37 -0.21 -6.47
N ASN A 83 1.10 0.93 -5.87
CA ASN A 83 1.93 1.58 -4.88
C ASN A 83 1.02 2.53 -4.11
N GLU A 84 0.76 2.22 -2.85
CA GLU A 84 -0.18 2.93 -1.99
C GLU A 84 0.24 4.40 -1.78
N PHE A 85 1.53 4.70 -1.79
CA PHE A 85 2.04 6.08 -1.65
C PHE A 85 1.80 6.90 -2.91
N LEU A 86 2.06 6.32 -4.10
CA LEU A 86 1.68 6.96 -5.36
C LEU A 86 0.17 7.13 -5.45
N GLN A 87 -0.59 6.11 -5.03
CA GLN A 87 -2.05 6.18 -5.01
C GLN A 87 -2.56 7.29 -4.07
N ALA A 88 -1.97 7.46 -2.89
CA ALA A 88 -2.31 8.56 -1.98
C ALA A 88 -2.07 9.93 -2.62
N ALA A 89 -0.95 10.10 -3.34
CA ALA A 89 -0.64 11.34 -4.04
C ALA A 89 -1.57 11.57 -5.25
N LEU A 90 -1.95 10.53 -5.97
CA LEU A 90 -2.91 10.62 -7.07
C LEU A 90 -4.29 11.02 -6.54
N ASP A 91 -4.76 10.38 -5.49
CA ASP A 91 -6.13 10.59 -5.01
C ASP A 91 -6.29 11.92 -4.24
N LEU A 92 -5.28 12.32 -3.47
CA LEU A 92 -5.37 13.42 -2.50
C LEU A 92 -4.29 14.52 -2.69
N GLY A 93 -3.41 14.37 -3.67
CA GLY A 93 -2.27 15.27 -3.89
C GLY A 93 -1.12 15.04 -2.91
N LEU A 94 -0.07 15.83 -3.07
CA LEU A 94 1.08 15.86 -2.17
C LEU A 94 0.70 16.18 -0.71
N PRO A 95 -0.27 17.08 -0.41
CA PRO A 95 -0.74 17.27 0.97
C PRO A 95 -1.31 15.99 1.58
N GLY A 96 -2.09 15.23 0.80
CA GLY A 96 -2.63 13.94 1.25
C GLY A 96 -1.54 12.88 1.45
N LEU A 97 -0.56 12.81 0.55
CA LEU A 97 0.62 11.95 0.74
C LEU A 97 1.39 12.33 2.02
N VAL A 98 1.60 13.62 2.27
CA VAL A 98 2.28 14.09 3.49
C VAL A 98 1.50 13.69 4.73
N ALA A 99 0.18 13.86 4.74
CA ALA A 99 -0.66 13.42 5.86
C ALA A 99 -0.59 11.90 6.05
N PHE A 100 -0.58 11.12 4.98
CA PHE A 100 -0.45 9.68 5.03
C PHE A 100 0.91 9.22 5.58
N LEU A 101 2.01 9.83 5.11
CA LEU A 101 3.35 9.61 5.67
C LEU A 101 3.44 10.02 7.13
N ALA A 102 2.78 11.11 7.53
CA ALA A 102 2.74 11.54 8.92
C ALA A 102 2.12 10.48 9.83
N LEU A 103 1.11 9.72 9.38
CA LEU A 103 0.54 8.61 10.16
C LEU A 103 1.60 7.52 10.46
N TYR A 104 2.40 7.13 9.47
CA TYR A 104 3.52 6.19 9.70
C TYR A 104 4.56 6.79 10.64
N LEU A 105 5.06 7.98 10.34
CA LEU A 105 6.15 8.61 11.08
C LEU A 105 5.79 8.85 12.55
N THR A 106 4.60 9.37 12.81
CA THR A 106 4.11 9.59 14.18
C THR A 106 3.92 8.29 14.94
N THR A 107 3.45 7.22 14.27
CA THR A 107 3.28 5.91 14.89
C THR A 107 4.62 5.25 15.21
N PHE A 108 5.60 5.30 14.30
CA PHE A 108 6.96 4.85 14.60
C PHE A 108 7.61 5.66 15.72
N TRP A 109 7.38 6.97 15.77
CA TRP A 109 7.83 7.81 16.87
C TRP A 109 7.21 7.36 18.20
N MET A 110 5.89 7.16 18.27
CA MET A 110 5.21 6.65 19.48
C MET A 110 5.77 5.28 19.91
N LEU A 111 6.03 4.37 18.98
CA LEU A 111 6.63 3.06 19.27
C LEU A 111 8.04 3.17 19.84
N ARG A 112 8.84 4.11 19.32
CA ARG A 112 10.17 4.42 19.86
C ARG A 112 10.09 4.98 21.28
N GLU A 113 9.19 5.93 21.52
CA GLU A 113 8.99 6.49 22.87
C GLU A 113 8.55 5.41 23.87
N LEU A 114 7.65 4.51 23.48
CA LEU A 114 7.24 3.36 24.29
C LEU A 114 8.42 2.40 24.58
N TRP A 115 9.31 2.22 23.60
CA TRP A 115 10.51 1.39 23.74
C TRP A 115 11.53 1.98 24.73
N GLU A 116 11.64 3.31 24.78
CA GLU A 116 12.57 4.04 25.65
C GLU A 116 11.96 4.36 27.03
N SER A 117 10.65 4.24 27.20
CA SER A 117 9.95 4.58 28.44
C SER A 117 10.36 3.71 29.65
N PRO A 118 10.73 4.31 30.80
CA PRO A 118 11.00 3.56 32.03
C PRO A 118 9.81 2.72 32.52
N ALA A 119 8.59 3.15 32.22
CA ALA A 119 7.37 2.44 32.60
C ALA A 119 7.24 1.07 31.91
N THR A 120 7.95 0.83 30.80
CA THR A 120 7.97 -0.45 30.08
C THR A 120 9.17 -1.33 30.47
N MET A 121 9.95 -0.94 31.49
CA MET A 121 11.18 -1.64 31.93
C MET A 121 11.02 -2.47 33.21
N GLY A 122 9.80 -2.57 33.76
CA GLY A 122 9.49 -3.34 34.98
C GLY A 122 9.41 -4.86 34.78
N ILE A 123 8.70 -5.55 35.69
CA ILE A 123 8.53 -7.02 35.68
C ILE A 123 7.98 -7.53 34.33
N GLU A 124 7.14 -6.73 33.67
CA GLU A 124 6.51 -7.06 32.39
C GLU A 124 7.34 -6.65 31.16
N ARG A 125 8.63 -6.30 31.33
CA ARG A 125 9.46 -5.79 30.23
C ARG A 125 9.41 -6.69 28.99
N ALA A 126 9.48 -8.01 29.16
CA ALA A 126 9.45 -8.95 28.03
C ALA A 126 8.15 -8.84 27.21
N LEU A 127 7.00 -8.70 27.88
CA LEU A 127 5.70 -8.54 27.23
C LEU A 127 5.65 -7.24 26.42
N TRP A 128 6.07 -6.12 27.03
CA TRP A 128 6.13 -4.82 26.35
C TRP A 128 7.01 -4.86 25.11
N ARG A 129 8.20 -5.48 25.19
CA ARG A 129 9.11 -5.60 24.03
C ARG A 129 8.46 -6.41 22.92
N THR A 130 7.81 -7.52 23.24
CA THR A 130 7.11 -8.34 22.24
C THR A 130 5.98 -7.58 21.56
N ILE A 131 5.16 -6.84 22.32
CA ILE A 131 4.06 -6.03 21.76
C ILE A 131 4.63 -4.93 20.84
N ILE A 132 5.62 -4.17 21.30
CA ILE A 132 6.22 -3.08 20.52
C ILE A 132 6.88 -3.63 19.24
N LEU A 133 7.61 -4.75 19.32
CA LEU A 133 8.19 -5.39 18.15
C LEU A 133 7.13 -5.90 17.18
N GLY A 134 6.04 -6.48 17.68
CA GLY A 134 4.92 -6.94 16.87
C GLY A 134 4.22 -5.79 16.13
N LEU A 135 3.93 -4.68 16.83
CA LEU A 135 3.33 -3.48 16.24
C LEU A 135 4.27 -2.82 15.22
N THR A 136 5.56 -2.69 15.56
CA THR A 136 6.58 -2.14 14.65
C THR A 136 6.74 -3.01 13.41
N GLY A 137 6.84 -4.33 13.59
CA GLY A 137 6.96 -5.29 12.51
C GLY A 137 5.73 -5.32 11.61
N GLY A 138 4.53 -5.28 12.18
CA GLY A 138 3.28 -5.20 11.43
C GLY A 138 3.15 -3.91 10.62
N LEU A 139 3.49 -2.77 11.22
CA LEU A 139 3.46 -1.48 10.52
C LEU A 139 4.50 -1.40 9.41
N LEU A 140 5.71 -1.93 9.65
CA LEU A 140 6.76 -2.02 8.63
C LEU A 140 6.37 -2.97 7.50
N ALA A 141 5.83 -4.15 7.82
CA ALA A 141 5.36 -5.11 6.83
C ALA A 141 4.28 -4.49 5.93
N HIS A 142 3.34 -3.73 6.51
CA HIS A 142 2.36 -2.98 5.75
C HIS A 142 3.03 -1.93 4.85
N ALA A 143 3.95 -1.11 5.38
CA ALA A 143 4.62 -0.08 4.58
C ALA A 143 5.38 -0.68 3.39
N VAL A 144 6.10 -1.78 3.62
CA VAL A 144 6.84 -2.50 2.57
C VAL A 144 5.89 -3.10 1.54
N PHE A 145 4.79 -3.70 1.98
CA PHE A 145 3.76 -4.21 1.08
C PHE A 145 3.17 -3.08 0.22
N GLY A 146 2.83 -1.94 0.84
CA GLY A 146 2.29 -0.74 0.19
C GLY A 146 3.24 -0.08 -0.84
N LEU A 147 4.54 -0.36 -0.81
CA LEU A 147 5.46 0.06 -1.88
C LEU A 147 5.23 -0.71 -3.17
N THR A 148 4.73 -1.94 -3.06
CA THR A 148 4.56 -2.87 -4.18
C THR A 148 3.11 -3.07 -4.56
N ASP A 149 2.15 -2.70 -3.72
CA ASP A 149 0.74 -2.83 -4.03
C ASP A 149 -0.05 -1.66 -3.45
N ALA A 150 -1.30 -1.49 -3.88
CA ALA A 150 -2.18 -0.44 -3.39
C ALA A 150 -3.49 -1.05 -2.87
N ILE A 151 -3.67 -1.06 -1.55
CA ILE A 151 -4.95 -1.37 -0.93
C ILE A 151 -5.70 -0.06 -0.81
N ALA A 152 -6.87 0.05 -1.44
CA ALA A 152 -7.71 1.24 -1.26
C ALA A 152 -8.01 1.46 0.23
N PHE A 153 -7.98 2.70 0.71
CA PHE A 153 -8.14 3.02 2.14
C PHE A 153 -9.43 2.50 2.79
N GLY A 154 -10.48 2.28 1.99
CA GLY A 154 -11.76 1.71 2.42
C GLY A 154 -11.93 0.21 2.13
N ALA A 155 -10.93 -0.46 1.54
CA ALA A 155 -10.98 -1.89 1.30
C ALA A 155 -10.90 -2.65 2.62
N ARG A 156 -11.56 -3.83 2.67
CA ARG A 156 -11.67 -4.67 3.88
C ARG A 156 -10.33 -4.92 4.60
N PRO A 157 -9.19 -5.13 3.91
CA PRO A 157 -7.90 -5.30 4.59
C PRO A 157 -7.40 -4.05 5.32
N GLY A 158 -7.82 -2.85 4.89
CA GLY A 158 -7.39 -1.57 5.48
C GLY A 158 -7.75 -1.42 6.95
N VAL A 159 -8.73 -2.18 7.47
CA VAL A 159 -9.07 -2.21 8.90
C VAL A 159 -7.85 -2.58 9.76
N LEU A 160 -6.97 -3.46 9.27
CA LEU A 160 -5.77 -3.88 10.00
C LEU A 160 -4.78 -2.72 10.19
N PHE A 161 -4.63 -1.87 9.18
CA PHE A 161 -3.81 -0.66 9.28
C PHE A 161 -4.35 0.26 10.37
N TRP A 162 -5.64 0.58 10.31
CA TRP A 162 -6.28 1.44 11.30
C TRP A 162 -6.20 0.86 12.72
N MET A 163 -6.31 -0.46 12.87
CA MET A 163 -6.11 -1.14 14.15
C MET A 163 -4.68 -0.98 14.69
N LEU A 164 -3.64 -1.13 13.86
CA LEU A 164 -2.25 -0.93 14.27
C LEU A 164 -2.01 0.49 14.80
N LEU A 165 -2.55 1.50 14.11
CA LEU A 165 -2.47 2.90 14.54
C LEU A 165 -3.20 3.11 15.87
N ALA A 166 -4.42 2.59 16.00
CA ALA A 166 -5.26 2.74 17.19
C ALA A 166 -4.63 2.07 18.42
N LEU A 167 -4.12 0.84 18.28
CA LEU A 167 -3.46 0.11 19.37
C LEU A 167 -2.20 0.84 19.83
N THR A 168 -1.36 1.29 18.89
CA THR A 168 -0.15 2.04 19.21
C THR A 168 -0.48 3.33 19.95
N THR A 169 -1.43 4.11 19.43
CA THR A 169 -1.86 5.37 20.04
C THR A 169 -2.45 5.14 21.42
N GLY A 170 -3.30 4.13 21.58
CA GLY A 170 -3.92 3.78 22.85
C GLY A 170 -2.90 3.39 23.92
N LEU A 171 -1.89 2.60 23.57
CA LEU A 171 -0.78 2.27 24.48
C LEU A 171 0.05 3.50 24.82
N PHE A 172 0.39 4.32 23.82
CA PHE A 172 1.17 5.54 24.01
C PHE A 172 0.49 6.53 24.97
N LEU A 173 -0.82 6.68 24.88
CA LEU A 173 -1.59 7.57 25.76
C LEU A 173 -1.74 7.04 27.20
N GLN A 174 -1.64 5.73 27.41
CA GLN A 174 -1.79 5.10 28.73
C GLN A 174 -0.48 5.05 29.51
N VAL A 175 0.66 5.05 28.84
CA VAL A 175 1.97 5.00 29.49
C VAL A 175 2.34 6.39 30.05
N PRO A 176 2.54 6.53 31.37
CA PRO A 176 2.93 7.81 31.96
C PRO A 176 4.27 8.29 31.38
N LYS A 177 4.31 9.55 30.96
CA LYS A 177 5.59 10.19 30.57
C LYS A 177 6.40 10.42 31.83
N ALA A 178 7.66 10.00 31.84
CA ALA A 178 8.57 10.30 32.94
C ALA A 178 8.60 11.83 33.12
N GLN A 179 8.23 12.32 34.31
CA GLN A 179 8.43 13.72 34.64
C GLN A 179 9.93 13.98 34.60
N VAL A 180 10.38 14.77 33.62
CA VAL A 180 11.71 15.37 33.65
C VAL A 180 11.70 16.27 34.89
N ARG A 181 12.29 15.79 35.99
CA ARG A 181 12.57 16.62 37.17
C ARG A 181 13.54 17.70 36.71
N GLY A 182 13.03 18.92 36.56
CA GLY A 182 13.85 20.13 36.46
C GLY A 182 14.48 20.47 37.81
#